data_AF-A0A0E3PM59-F1
#
_entry.id   AF-A0A0E3PM59-F1
#
_cell.length_a   1.000
_cell.length_b   1.000
_cell.length_c   1.000
_cell.angle_alpha   90.00
_cell.angle_beta   90.00
_cell.angle_gamma   90.00
#
_symmetry.space_group_name_H-M   'P 1'
#
loop_
_entity.id
_entity.type
_entity.pdbx_description
1 polymer ?
#
loop_
_entity_poly.entity_id
_entity_poly.type
_entity_poly.pdbx_seq_one_letter_code
_entity_poly.pdbx_strand_id
1 'polypeptide(L)'
;MGPRKQYVADEFVEITDKHLSDSKPFFVTDGFKFYAEALLKKYGKLVEFPKTGKRGRPRKPAIVPEKNLNYAQVIKNRKGKKFLKVEKRVIWLFAISCGLEIFA
;
A
#
# COMPACT_ATOMS: atom_id res chain seq x y z
N MET A 1 21.48 2.69 10.55
CA MET A 1 20.03 2.50 10.28
C MET A 1 19.42 3.89 10.21
N GLY A 2 18.81 4.25 9.08
CA GLY A 2 18.16 5.56 8.93
C GLY A 2 16.96 5.72 9.90
N PRO A 3 16.48 6.96 10.10
CA PRO A 3 15.35 7.21 10.98
C PRO A 3 14.09 6.50 10.47
N ARG A 4 13.40 5.79 11.37
CA ARG A 4 12.10 5.18 11.09
C ARG A 4 11.00 6.22 11.28
N LYS A 5 10.83 7.11 10.30
CA LYS A 5 9.85 8.21 10.32
C LYS A 5 9.11 8.31 8.98
N GLN A 6 7.92 8.92 8.98
CA GLN A 6 7.06 9.03 7.79
C GLN A 6 7.76 9.72 6.62
N TYR A 7 8.47 10.82 6.86
CA TYR A 7 9.13 11.57 5.80
C TYR A 7 10.17 10.75 5.03
N VAL A 8 10.79 9.74 5.66
CA VAL A 8 11.75 8.85 4.98
C VAL A 8 11.02 7.92 4.02
N ALA A 9 9.84 7.42 4.40
CA ALA A 9 9.02 6.62 3.51
C ALA A 9 8.50 7.46 2.34
N ASP A 10 8.07 8.70 2.60
CA ASP A 10 7.64 9.64 1.57
C ASP A 10 8.78 9.92 0.58
N GLU A 11 9.98 10.25 1.06
CA GLU A 11 11.16 10.49 0.23
C GLU A 11 11.55 9.26 -0.60
N PHE A 12 11.52 8.07 0.01
CA PHE A 12 11.84 6.83 -0.68
C PHE A 12 10.87 6.52 -1.82
N VAL A 13 9.57 6.68 -1.58
CA VAL A 13 8.53 6.51 -2.60
C VAL A 13 8.72 7.55 -3.71
N GLU A 14 9.05 8.80 -3.36
CA GLU A 14 9.26 9.87 -4.34
C GLU A 14 10.49 9.63 -5.23
N ILE A 15 11.59 9.15 -4.65
CA ILE A 15 12.78 8.77 -5.43
C ILE A 15 12.45 7.59 -6.34
N THR A 16 11.76 6.58 -5.81
CA THR A 16 11.38 5.40 -6.59
C THR A 16 10.50 5.79 -7.79
N ASP A 17 9.52 6.67 -7.57
CA ASP A 17 8.63 7.20 -8.62
C ASP A 17 9.38 7.84 -9.79
N LYS A 18 10.42 8.62 -9.50
CA LYS A 18 11.25 9.28 -10.53
C LYS A 18 11.98 8.31 -11.46
N HIS A 19 12.18 7.08 -11.00
CA HIS A 19 12.89 6.04 -11.74
C HIS A 19 11.95 4.99 -12.34
N LEU A 20 10.64 5.13 -12.14
CA LEU A 20 9.65 4.24 -12.71
C LEU A 20 9.23 4.70 -14.11
N SER A 21 9.01 3.73 -14.99
CA SER A 21 8.34 3.96 -16.27
C SER A 21 6.84 4.19 -16.08
N ASP A 22 6.11 4.50 -17.16
CA ASP A 22 4.66 4.72 -17.13
C ASP A 22 3.86 3.53 -16.57
N SER A 23 4.44 2.32 -16.59
CA SER A 23 3.86 1.14 -15.96
C SER A 23 4.09 1.14 -14.45
N LYS A 24 3.01 1.29 -13.69
CA LYS A 24 3.06 1.27 -12.22
C LYS A 24 3.47 -0.13 -11.70
N PRO A 25 4.50 -0.23 -10.85
CA PRO A 25 5.04 -1.50 -10.41
C PRO A 25 4.24 -2.09 -9.24
N PHE A 26 4.53 -3.36 -8.93
CA PHE A 26 4.12 -3.98 -7.68
C PHE A 26 5.10 -3.63 -6.54
N PHE A 27 4.61 -2.93 -5.51
CA PHE A 27 5.42 -2.54 -4.36
C PHE A 27 5.46 -3.64 -3.31
N VAL A 28 6.66 -3.95 -2.81
CA VAL A 28 6.86 -4.90 -1.71
C VAL A 28 7.78 -4.28 -0.66
N THR A 29 7.30 -4.13 0.58
CA THR A 29 8.08 -3.49 1.66
C THR A 29 8.17 -4.34 2.92
N ASP A 30 9.04 -3.94 3.84
CA ASP A 30 9.34 -4.61 5.10
C ASP A 30 8.30 -4.31 6.20
N GLY A 31 7.01 -4.55 5.92
CA GLY A 31 5.94 -4.55 6.93
C GLY A 31 5.71 -3.22 7.66
N PHE A 32 6.43 -2.16 7.31
CA PHE A 32 6.44 -0.93 8.08
C PHE A 32 5.28 -0.01 7.66
N LYS A 33 4.55 0.50 8.66
CA LYS A 33 3.25 1.17 8.43
C LYS A 33 3.34 2.42 7.55
N PHE A 34 4.47 3.13 7.59
CA PHE A 34 4.63 4.41 6.88
C PHE A 34 4.61 4.27 5.35
N TYR A 35 4.98 3.12 4.82
CA TYR A 35 4.92 2.88 3.37
C TYR A 35 3.48 2.83 2.85
N ALA A 36 2.53 2.34 3.65
CA ALA A 36 1.12 2.36 3.25
C ALA A 36 0.64 3.81 3.07
N GLU A 37 0.94 4.67 4.04
CA GLU A 37 0.58 6.10 3.99
C GLU A 37 1.32 6.84 2.86
N ALA A 38 2.61 6.59 2.69
CA ALA A 38 3.42 7.21 1.62
C ALA A 38 2.92 6.82 0.22
N LEU A 39 2.61 5.54 0.01
CA LEU A 39 2.04 5.05 -1.25
C LEU A 39 0.65 5.64 -1.52
N LEU A 40 -0.22 5.75 -0.50
CA LEU A 40 -1.52 6.41 -0.67
C LEU A 40 -1.38 7.90 -0.96
N LYS A 41 -0.43 8.58 -0.33
CA LYS A 41 -0.17 10.01 -0.56
C LYS A 41 0.27 10.26 -2.01
N LYS A 42 1.13 9.40 -2.56
CA LYS A 42 1.68 9.55 -3.91
C LYS A 42 0.75 9.01 -5.01
N TYR A 43 0.07 7.90 -4.76
CA TYR A 43 -0.65 7.14 -5.77
C TYR A 43 -2.13 6.95 -5.48
N GLY A 44 -2.62 7.45 -4.35
CA GLY A 44 -4.04 7.40 -4.03
C GLY A 44 -4.85 8.42 -4.83
N LYS A 45 -6.15 8.15 -4.95
CA LYS A 45 -7.13 9.06 -5.53
C LYS A 45 -8.09 9.53 -4.45
N LEU A 46 -8.40 10.82 -4.47
CA LEU A 46 -9.46 11.38 -3.63
C LEU A 46 -10.80 10.95 -4.23
N VAL A 47 -11.57 10.21 -3.45
CA VAL A 47 -12.93 9.80 -3.83
C VAL A 47 -13.93 10.54 -2.95
N GLU A 48 -14.81 11.28 -3.62
CA GLU A 48 -15.99 11.86 -3.01
C GLU A 48 -17.12 10.84 -2.96
N PHE A 49 -17.86 10.82 -1.85
CA PHE A 49 -19.01 9.94 -1.71
C PHE A 49 -20.30 10.71 -2.03
N PRO A 50 -21.19 10.14 -2.85
CA PRO A 50 -22.46 10.79 -3.14
C PRO A 50 -23.29 10.93 -1.86
N LYS A 51 -24.08 12.00 -1.78
CA LYS A 51 -25.00 12.22 -0.66
C LYS A 51 -26.03 11.09 -0.64
N THR A 52 -26.13 10.37 0.47
CA THR A 52 -27.04 9.22 0.62
C THR A 52 -28.53 9.63 0.67
N GLY A 53 -28.85 10.91 0.86
CA GLY A 53 -30.22 11.41 1.00
C GLY A 53 -30.92 11.04 2.33
N LYS A 54 -30.28 10.19 3.16
CA LYS A 54 -30.78 9.79 4.48
C LYS A 54 -30.31 10.77 5.57
N ARG A 55 -31.11 10.91 6.64
CA ARG A 55 -30.74 11.70 7.82
C ARG A 55 -29.46 11.13 8.47
N GLY A 56 -28.43 11.97 8.62
CA GLY A 56 -27.14 11.59 9.22
C GLY A 56 -25.98 12.45 8.72
N ARG A 57 -24.80 12.30 9.33
CA ARG A 57 -23.59 13.03 8.92
C ARG A 57 -23.13 12.50 7.55
N PRO A 58 -22.99 13.36 6.52
CA PRO A 58 -22.42 12.95 5.25
C PRO A 58 -21.02 12.35 5.41
N ARG A 59 -20.70 11.34 4.59
CA ARG A 59 -19.36 10.74 4.59
C ARG A 59 -18.35 11.76 4.03
N LYS A 60 -17.21 11.89 4.69
CA LYS A 60 -16.11 12.74 4.21
C LYS A 60 -15.41 12.07 3.02
N PRO A 61 -14.86 12.85 2.08
CA PRO A 61 -14.01 12.29 1.04
C PRO A 61 -12.83 11.54 1.67
N ALA A 62 -12.39 10.48 1.00
CA ALA A 62 -11.29 9.63 1.45
C ALA A 62 -10.28 9.39 0.32
N ILE A 63 -9.01 9.29 0.68
CA ILE A 63 -7.96 8.85 -0.24
C ILE A 63 -7.99 7.33 -0.28
N VAL A 64 -8.22 6.79 -1.47
CA VAL A 64 -8.25 5.35 -1.72
C VAL A 64 -7.13 4.96 -2.68
N PRO A 65 -6.59 3.74 -2.61
CA PRO A 65 -5.59 3.29 -3.57
C PRO A 65 -6.18 3.29 -4.98
N GLU A 66 -5.39 3.75 -5.95
CA GLU A 66 -5.75 3.65 -7.35
C GLU A 66 -5.85 2.18 -7.78
N LYS A 67 -6.72 1.88 -8.76
CA LYS A 67 -6.91 0.52 -9.28
C LYS A 67 -5.61 -0.15 -9.72
N ASN A 68 -4.60 0.57 -10.20
CA ASN A 68 -3.36 -0.05 -10.67
C ASN A 68 -2.26 -0.10 -9.58
N LEU A 69 -2.57 0.28 -8.34
CA LEU A 69 -1.63 0.25 -7.23
C LEU A 69 -1.68 -1.09 -6.50
N ASN A 70 -0.67 -1.93 -6.74
CA ASN A 70 -0.50 -3.19 -6.03
C ASN A 70 0.60 -3.06 -4.96
N TYR A 71 0.29 -3.49 -3.74
CA TYR A 71 1.16 -3.38 -2.58
C TYR A 71 1.05 -4.58 -1.65
N ALA A 72 2.20 -5.16 -1.30
CA ALA A 72 2.32 -6.22 -0.31
C ALA A 72 3.45 -5.95 0.69
N GLN A 73 3.38 -6.66 1.82
CA GLN A 73 4.34 -6.61 2.90
C GLN A 73 4.99 -7.96 3.10
N VAL A 74 6.29 -7.94 3.36
CA VAL A 74 7.09 -9.10 3.76
C VAL A 74 7.36 -8.98 5.25
N ILE A 75 6.67 -9.79 6.05
CA ILE A 75 6.76 -9.78 7.50
C ILE A 75 7.72 -10.89 7.93
N LYS A 76 8.84 -10.51 8.54
CA LYS A 76 9.83 -11.44 9.07
C LYS A 76 9.49 -11.75 10.52
N ASN A 77 9.04 -12.97 10.79
CA ASN A 77 8.78 -13.43 12.15
C ASN A 77 10.08 -13.91 12.80
N ARG A 78 10.43 -13.31 13.93
CA ARG A 78 11.63 -13.63 14.72
C ARG A 78 11.24 -13.90 16.16
N LYS A 79 11.90 -14.88 16.78
CA LYS A 79 11.81 -15.15 18.22
C LYS A 79 13.20 -14.96 18.82
N GLY A 80 13.38 -13.86 19.55
CA GLY A 80 14.71 -13.41 19.99
C GLY A 80 15.64 -13.18 18.80
N LYS A 81 16.80 -13.82 18.80
CA LYS A 81 17.80 -13.73 17.70
C LYS A 81 17.56 -14.72 16.55
N LYS A 82 16.60 -15.65 16.69
CA LYS A 82 16.34 -16.69 15.67
C LYS A 82 15.29 -16.22 14.67
N PHE A 83 15.64 -16.31 13.39
CA PHE A 83 14.70 -16.14 12.29
C PHE A 83 13.83 -17.40 12.16
N LEU A 84 12.50 -17.23 12.12
CA LEU A 84 11.57 -18.36 12.08
C LEU A 84 10.98 -18.56 10.69
N LYS A 85 10.27 -17.55 10.18
CA LYS A 85 9.59 -17.61 8.88
C LYS A 85 9.42 -16.22 8.27
N VAL A 86 9.27 -16.21 6.94
CA VAL A 86 8.78 -15.04 6.20
C VAL A 86 7.30 -15.26 5.91
N GLU A 87 6.48 -14.27 6.21
CA GLU A 87 5.08 -14.21 5.79
C GLU A 87 4.90 -13.10 4.76
N LYS A 88 4.04 -13.35 3.77
CA LYS A 88 3.64 -12.36 2.77
C LYS A 88 2.22 -11.92 3.09
N ARG A 89 2.03 -10.61 3.24
CA ARG A 89 0.72 -9.99 3.48
C ARG A 89 0.37 -9.06 2.34
N VAL A 90 -0.65 -9.39 1.58
CA VAL A 90 -1.17 -8.51 0.53
C VAL A 90 -2.03 -7.42 1.18
N ILE A 91 -1.78 -6.15 0.85
CA ILE A 91 -2.55 -5.01 1.36
C ILE A 91 -3.50 -4.50 0.29
N TRP A 92 -2.97 -4.18 -0.89
CA TRP A 92 -3.76 -3.77 -2.04
C TRP A 92 -3.36 -4.64 -3.21
N LEU A 93 -4.35 -5.28 -3.82
CA LEU A 93 -4.17 -6.02 -5.06
C LEU A 93 -5.39 -5.77 -5.93
N PHE A 94 -5.14 -5.32 -7.14
CA PHE A 94 -6.15 -5.25 -8.16
C PHE A 94 -6.35 -6.63 -8.75
N ALA A 95 -7.43 -7.28 -8.32
CA ALA A 95 -7.90 -8.47 -9.00
C ALA A 95 -8.52 -8.05 -10.34
N ILE A 96 -7.75 -8.14 -11.42
CA ILE A 96 -8.36 -8.42 -12.72
C ILE A 96 -9.01 -9.79 -12.54
N SER A 97 -10.31 -9.92 -12.82
CA SER A 97 -11.09 -11.16 -12.73
C SER A 97 -10.66 -12.21 -13.78
N CYS A 98 -9.35 -12.38 -13.99
CA CYS A 98 -8.80 -13.39 -14.85
C CYS A 98 -8.20 -14.46 -13.95
N GLY A 99 -8.83 -15.62 -13.92
CA GLY A 99 -8.42 -16.75 -13.09
C GLY A 99 -6.97 -17.09 -13.33
N LEU A 100 -6.16 -16.99 -12.29
CA LEU A 100 -4.95 -17.77 -12.15
C LEU A 100 -4.64 -17.90 -10.66
N GLU A 101 -4.38 -19.15 -10.30
CA GLU A 101 -4.13 -19.67 -8.97
C GLU A 101 -3.15 -18.78 -8.20
N ILE A 102 -3.61 -18.22 -7.08
CA ILE A 102 -2.71 -17.69 -6.05
C ILE A 102 -2.84 -18.59 -4.83
N PHE A 103 -2.62 -19.90 -4.99
CA PHE A 103 -2.36 -20.81 -3.87
C PHE A 103 -1.61 -22.06 -4.39
N ALA A 104 -0.28 -21.99 -4.36
CA ALA A 104 0.61 -23.13 -4.13
C ALA A 104 1.94 -22.61 -3.57
#